data_AF-A0A1S8KJI6-F1
#
_entry.id   AF-A0A1S8KJI6-F1
#
_cell.length_a   1.000
_cell.length_b   1.000
_cell.length_c   1.000
_cell.angle_alpha   90.00
_cell.angle_beta   90.00
_cell.angle_gamma   90.00
#
_symmetry.space_group_name_H-M   'P 1'
#
loop_
_entity.id
_entity.type
_entity.pdbx_description
1 polymer ?
#
loop_
_entity_poly.entity_id
_entity_poly.type
_entity_poly.pdbx_seq_one_letter_code
_entity_poly.pdbx_strand_id
1 'polypeptide(L)' 'MEKKLFNKYFIGITLINFIVYLIYYLLMVIMAVIAQDTLHASLSQAGFASGIYIIGTLLARLFMGKQLELF' A
#
# COMPACT_ATOMS: atom_id res chain seq x y z
N MET A 1 14.86 8.31 32.44
CA MET A 1 15.39 8.96 31.22
C MET A 1 14.37 8.77 30.12
N GLU A 2 13.42 9.70 30.01
CA GLU A 2 12.29 9.61 29.05
C GLU A 2 12.83 9.71 27.63
N LYS A 3 12.93 8.57 26.94
CA LYS A 3 13.28 8.51 25.52
C LYS A 3 12.12 9.13 24.74
N LYS A 4 12.21 10.43 24.40
CA LYS A 4 11.24 11.13 23.54
C LYS A 4 10.98 10.26 22.29
N LEU A 5 9.76 9.72 22.17
CA LEU A 5 9.26 9.05 20.95
C LEU A 5 9.38 9.97 19.73
N PHE A 6 9.25 11.28 19.96
CA PHE A 6 9.49 12.33 18.97
C PHE A 6 10.99 12.62 18.80
N ASN A 7 11.72 11.65 18.25
CA ASN A 7 13.09 11.88 17.78
C ASN A 7 13.05 12.31 16.30
N LYS A 8 14.04 13.09 15.83
CA LYS A 8 14.17 13.49 14.42
C LYS A 8 14.19 12.26 13.49
N TYR A 9 14.72 11.15 13.99
CA TYR A 9 14.67 9.83 13.33
C TYR A 9 13.26 9.25 13.24
N PHE A 10 12.40 9.43 14.26
CA PHE A 10 11.01 8.95 14.23
C PHE A 10 10.18 9.69 13.18
N ILE A 11 10.36 11.01 13.07
CA ILE A 11 9.72 11.83 12.03
C ILE A 11 10.22 11.40 10.65
N GLY A 12 11.53 11.19 10.48
CA GLY A 12 12.12 10.73 9.22
C GLY A 12 11.58 9.37 8.78
N ILE A 13 11.56 8.38 9.69
CA ILE A 13 11.00 7.04 9.43
C ILE A 13 9.51 7.13 9.10
N THR A 14 8.74 7.93 9.85
CA THR A 14 7.31 8.14 9.61
C THR A 14 7.06 8.76 8.23
N LEU A 15 7.85 9.76 7.84
CA LEU A 15 7.72 10.43 6.54
C LEU A 15 8.07 9.48 5.39
N ILE A 16 9.14 8.69 5.53
CA ILE A 16 9.51 7.66 4.54
C ILE A 16 8.39 6.63 4.44
N ASN A 17 7.88 6.13 5.56
CA ASN A 17 6.75 5.18 5.56
C ASN A 17 5.52 5.78 4.87
N PHE A 18 5.21 7.05 5.17
CA PHE A 18 4.10 7.76 4.55
C PHE A 18 4.25 7.85 3.03
N ILE A 19 5.42 8.24 2.53
CA ILE A 19 5.69 8.33 1.09
C ILE A 19 5.64 6.95 0.44
N VAL A 20 6.19 5.92 1.08
CA VAL A 20 6.14 4.53 0.58
C VAL A 20 4.69 4.05 0.48
N TYR A 21 3.87 4.28 1.50
CA TYR A 21 2.45 3.94 1.43
C TYR A 21 1.72 4.75 0.36
N LEU A 22 2.03 6.04 0.22
CA LEU A 22 1.43 6.90 -0.80
C LEU A 22 1.74 6.37 -2.21
N ILE A 23 3.00 6.07 -2.52
CA ILE A 23 3.41 5.48 -3.80
C ILE A 23 2.74 4.12 -4.00
N TYR A 24 2.69 3.29 -2.97
CA TYR A 24 2.04 1.97 -3.03
C TYR A 24 0.56 2.07 -3.41
N TYR A 25 -0.19 2.97 -2.79
CA TYR A 25 -1.60 3.17 -3.11
C TYR A 25 -1.79 3.89 -4.45
N LEU A 26 -0.92 4.82 -4.84
CA LEU A 26 -0.98 5.44 -6.17
C LEU A 26 -0.71 4.42 -7.28
N LEU A 27 0.25 3.51 -7.08
CA LEU A 27 0.55 2.45 -8.05
C LEU A 27 -0.68 1.57 -8.30
N MET A 28 -1.44 1.24 -7.26
CA MET A 28 -2.73 0.55 -7.37
C MET A 28 -3.70 1.29 -8.30
N VAL A 29 -3.89 2.57 -8.05
CA VAL A 29 -4.83 3.41 -8.81
C VAL A 29 -4.39 3.51 -10.27
N ILE A 30 -3.09 3.69 -10.51
CA ILE A 30 -2.53 3.75 -11.87
C ILE A 30 -2.73 2.42 -12.60
N MET A 31 -2.53 1.26 -11.94
CA MET A 31 -2.79 -0.03 -12.59
C MET A 31 -4.26 -0.21 -12.96
N ALA A 32 -5.19 0.19 -12.09
CA ALA A 32 -6.62 0.12 -12.38
C ALA A 32 -7.01 1.07 -13.54
N VAL A 33 -6.46 2.29 -13.56
CA VAL A 33 -6.70 3.28 -14.61
C VAL A 33 -6.07 2.84 -15.94
N ILE A 34 -4.85 2.33 -15.95
CA ILE A 34 -4.20 1.82 -17.18
C ILE A 34 -4.95 0.59 -17.72
N ALA A 35 -5.41 -0.32 -16.86
CA ALA A 35 -6.24 -1.44 -17.29
C ALA A 35 -7.59 -0.97 -17.87
N GLN A 36 -8.14 0.13 -17.37
CA GLN A 36 -9.36 0.73 -17.92
C GLN A 36 -9.09 1.41 -19.28
N ASP A 37 -8.04 2.22 -19.34
CA ASP A 37 -7.75 3.13 -20.45
C ASP A 37 -7.11 2.42 -21.64
N THR A 38 -6.18 1.50 -21.38
CA THR A 38 -5.45 0.75 -22.44
C THR A 38 -6.21 -0.50 -22.91
N LEU A 39 -7.02 -1.11 -22.03
CA LEU A 39 -7.77 -2.33 -22.35
C LEU A 39 -9.24 -2.06 -22.73
N HIS A 40 -9.68 -0.79 -22.76
CA HIS A 40 -11.09 -0.38 -22.92
C HIS A 40 -12.04 -1.08 -21.94
N ALA A 41 -11.50 -1.47 -20.78
CA ALA A 41 -12.23 -2.22 -19.79
C ALA A 41 -13.32 -1.34 -19.17
N SER A 42 -14.53 -1.88 -18.94
CA SER A 42 -15.62 -1.08 -18.40
C SER A 42 -15.28 -0.59 -16.98
N LEU A 43 -15.97 0.46 -16.51
CA LEU A 43 -15.82 0.95 -15.13
C LEU A 43 -15.96 -0.18 -14.08
N SER A 44 -16.78 -1.19 -14.39
CA SER A 44 -16.97 -2.39 -13.55
C SER A 44 -15.71 -3.25 -13.46
N GLN A 45 -14.92 -3.35 -14.54
CA GLN A 45 -13.66 -4.10 -14.57
C GLN A 45 -12.54 -3.37 -13.83
N ALA A 46 -12.51 -2.03 -13.90
CA ALA A 46 -11.60 -1.22 -13.09
C ALA A 46 -11.91 -1.35 -11.58
N GLY A 47 -13.19 -1.34 -11.22
CA GLY A 47 -13.65 -1.61 -9.85
C GLY A 47 -13.35 -3.04 -9.36
N PHE A 48 -13.42 -4.02 -10.25
CA PHE A 48 -13.03 -5.40 -9.93
C PHE A 48 -11.51 -5.54 -9.73
N ALA A 49 -10.69 -4.87 -10.57
CA ALA A 49 -9.25 -4.86 -10.45
C ALA A 49 -8.76 -4.22 -9.13
N SER A 50 -9.37 -3.11 -8.71
CA SER A 50 -9.09 -2.51 -7.40
C SER A 50 -9.47 -3.42 -6.24
N GLY A 51 -10.58 -4.17 -6.37
CA GLY A 51 -10.98 -5.21 -5.40
C GLY A 51 -9.95 -6.33 -5.25
N ILE A 52 -9.43 -6.88 -6.35
CA ILE A 52 -8.37 -7.90 -6.32
C ILE A 52 -7.10 -7.33 -5.64
N TYR A 53 -6.75 -6.08 -5.94
CA TYR A 53 -5.59 -5.44 -5.35
C TYR A 53 -5.72 -5.33 -3.81
N ILE A 54 -6.88 -4.90 -3.31
CA ILE A 54 -7.12 -4.80 -1.86
C ILE A 54 -7.02 -6.18 -1.20
N ILE A 55 -7.60 -7.22 -1.79
CA ILE A 55 -7.51 -8.59 -1.26
C ILE A 55 -6.06 -9.07 -1.25
N GLY A 56 -5.32 -8.86 -2.34
CA GLY A 56 -3.89 -9.18 -2.42
C GLY A 56 -3.05 -8.45 -1.37
N THR A 57 -3.38 -7.18 -1.10
CA THR A 57 -2.72 -6.36 -0.06
C THR A 57 -3.02 -6.91 1.33
N LEU A 58 -4.27 -7.30 1.62
CA LEU A 58 -4.66 -7.89 2.90
C LEU A 58 -3.97 -9.24 3.15
N LEU A 59 -3.90 -10.09 2.12
CA LEU A 59 -3.17 -11.36 2.19
C LEU A 59 -1.67 -11.13 2.40
N ALA A 60 -1.06 -10.23 1.61
CA ALA A 60 0.33 -9.85 1.78
C ALA A 60 0.58 -9.33 3.21
N ARG A 61 -0.31 -8.49 3.74
CA ARG A 61 -0.23 -7.98 5.11
C ARG A 61 -0.30 -9.09 6.15
N LEU A 62 -1.18 -10.07 5.99
CA LEU A 62 -1.30 -11.21 6.89
C LEU A 62 -0.02 -12.06 6.88
N PHE A 63 0.55 -12.31 5.71
CA PHE A 63 1.78 -13.09 5.56
C PHE A 63 3.03 -12.34 6.06
N MET A 64 3.23 -11.08 5.65
CA MET A 64 4.36 -10.27 6.10
C MET A 64 4.28 -9.96 7.59
N GLY A 65 3.08 -9.66 8.12
CA GLY A 65 2.87 -9.43 9.54
C GLY A 65 3.25 -10.66 10.37
N LYS A 66 2.86 -11.84 9.91
CA LYS A 66 3.21 -13.11 10.57
C LYS A 66 4.72 -13.41 10.51
N GLN A 67 5.39 -13.07 9.41
CA GLN A 67 6.86 -13.19 9.29
C GLN A 67 7.60 -12.23 10.23
N LEU A 68 7.06 -11.03 10.45
CA LEU A 68 7.63 -10.03 11.36
C LEU A 68 7.40 -10.35 12.85
N GLU A 69 6.32 -11.06 13.20
CA GLU A 69 6.10 -11.57 14.57
C GLU A 69 6.98 -12.77 14.93
N LEU A 70 7.56 -13.45 13.94
CA LEU A 70 8.41 -14.64 14.14
C LEU A 70 9.90 -14.33 14.32
N PHE A 71 10.33 -13.08 14.14
CA PHE A 71 11.70 -12.58 14.36
C PHE A 71 11.74 -11.56 15.49
#